data_AF-A0A818PCE7-F1
#
_entry.id   AF-A0A818PCE7-F1
#
_cell.length_a   1.000
_cell.length_b   1.000
_cell.length_c   1.000
_cell.angle_alpha   90.00
_cell.angle_beta   90.00
_cell.angle_gamma   90.00
#
_symmetry.space_group_name_H-M   'P 1'
#
loop_
_entity.id
_entity.type
_entity.pdbx_description
1 polymer ?
#
loop_
_entity_poly.entity_id
_entity_poly.type
_entity_poly.pdbx_seq_one_letter_code
_entity_poly.pdbx_strand_id
1 'polypeptide(L)'
;MPTLYYTLNNTVFRNFLFYAVASILKMMIISLLTIRQRFQKNAFANPEDIEPEKRKTIQATTSDSDVERVRRNHLNDIENIIPFVLIGFCYIACNPNATLALWHFRIFFFSRLFHTFAYQIPIRQPSRALAFLVGFVVTVSMAAQILFQVY
;
A
#
# COMPACT_ATOMS: atom_id res chain seq x y z
N MET A 1 15.36 24.14 23.51
CA MET A 1 14.59 24.28 22.26
C MET A 1 13.58 23.14 22.23
N PRO A 2 12.30 23.37 21.93
CA PRO A 2 11.35 22.27 21.77
C PRO A 2 11.82 21.35 20.65
N THR A 3 11.83 20.04 20.89
CA THR A 3 12.11 19.04 19.87
C THR A 3 10.99 19.08 18.83
N LEU A 4 11.27 19.73 17.69
CA LEU A 4 10.38 19.67 16.53
C LEU A 4 10.48 18.28 15.91
N TYR A 5 9.49 17.44 16.14
CA TYR A 5 9.45 16.08 15.59
C TYR A 5 9.14 16.08 14.08
N TYR A 6 8.24 16.98 13.65
CA TYR A 6 7.76 17.09 12.27
C TYR A 6 8.54 18.16 11.49
N THR A 7 9.84 17.94 11.33
CA THR A 7 10.73 18.81 10.56
C THR A 7 11.70 17.99 9.73
N LEU A 8 12.10 18.49 8.56
CA LEU A 8 13.04 17.81 7.67
C LEU A 8 14.45 17.66 8.29
N ASN A 9 14.74 18.43 9.35
CA ASN A 9 15.96 18.26 10.14
C ASN A 9 15.94 16.98 10.99
N ASN A 10 14.76 16.45 11.31
CA ASN A 10 14.62 15.16 11.97
C ASN A 10 14.79 14.04 10.93
N THR A 11 15.86 13.27 11.09
CA THR A 11 16.20 12.16 10.20
C THR A 11 15.09 11.11 10.13
N VAL A 12 14.40 10.85 11.23
CA VAL A 12 13.29 9.88 11.30
C VAL A 12 12.11 10.36 10.47
N PHE A 13 11.70 11.62 10.63
CA PHE A 13 10.61 12.21 9.87
C PHE A 13 10.91 12.27 8.38
N ARG A 14 12.14 12.66 8.00
CA ARG A 14 12.58 12.69 6.60
C ARG A 14 12.54 11.31 5.96
N ASN A 15 13.02 10.28 6.66
CA ASN A 15 12.98 8.91 6.19
C ASN A 15 11.54 8.39 6.07
N PHE A 16 10.71 8.64 7.09
CA PHE A 16 9.30 8.30 7.07
C PHE A 16 8.60 8.91 5.85
N LEU A 17 8.76 10.22 5.61
CA LEU A 17 8.15 10.91 4.47
C LEU A 17 8.51 10.25 3.15
N PHE A 18 9.79 9.90 2.94
CA PHE A 18 10.22 9.24 1.72
C PHE A 18 9.48 7.91 1.51
N TYR A 19 9.48 7.02 2.52
CA TYR A 19 8.86 5.69 2.39
C TYR A 19 7.32 5.75 2.37
N ALA A 20 6.71 6.68 3.10
CA ALA A 20 5.27 6.92 3.10
C ALA A 20 4.81 7.41 1.72
N VAL A 21 5.43 8.46 1.19
CA VAL A 21 5.10 9.01 -0.13
C VAL A 21 5.39 7.97 -1.23
N ALA A 22 6.51 7.26 -1.17
CA ALA A 22 6.80 6.19 -2.12
C ALA A 22 5.75 5.06 -2.09
N SER A 23 5.27 4.68 -0.89
CA SER A 23 4.19 3.69 -0.75
C SER A 23 2.86 4.19 -1.33
N ILE A 24 2.50 5.44 -1.07
CA ILE A 24 1.30 6.07 -1.63
C ILE A 24 1.39 6.17 -3.15
N LEU A 25 2.52 6.62 -3.69
CA LEU A 25 2.74 6.68 -5.14
C LEU A 25 2.61 5.29 -5.78
N LYS A 26 3.19 4.25 -5.17
CA LYS A 26 3.00 2.87 -5.61
C LYS A 26 1.52 2.48 -5.65
N MET A 27 0.75 2.82 -4.62
CA MET A 27 -0.69 2.55 -4.56
C MET A 27 -1.44 3.26 -5.71
N MET A 28 -1.11 4.52 -5.98
CA MET A 28 -1.65 5.27 -7.13
C MET A 28 -1.28 4.62 -8.47
N ILE A 29 -0.08 4.07 -8.61
CA ILE A 29 0.29 3.33 -9.84
C ILE A 29 -0.60 2.09 -10.02
N ILE A 30 -0.99 1.38 -8.94
CA ILE A 30 -1.89 0.22 -9.06
C ILE A 30 -3.30 0.63 -9.51
N SER A 31 -3.80 1.79 -9.08
CA SER A 31 -5.09 2.27 -9.58
C SER A 31 -5.07 2.50 -11.09
N LEU A 32 -3.98 3.10 -11.62
CA LEU A 32 -3.76 3.26 -13.06
C LEU A 32 -3.62 1.92 -13.79
N LEU A 33 -2.95 0.93 -13.19
CA LEU A 33 -2.87 -0.42 -13.76
C LEU A 33 -4.24 -1.09 -13.83
N THR A 34 -5.11 -0.86 -12.84
CA THR A 34 -6.48 -1.38 -12.86
C THR A 34 -7.26 -0.80 -14.04
N ILE A 35 -7.16 0.52 -14.25
CA ILE A 35 -7.78 1.20 -15.40
C ILE A 35 -7.27 0.61 -16.71
N ARG A 36 -5.95 0.50 -16.87
CA ARG A 36 -5.34 -0.11 -18.06
C ARG A 36 -5.85 -1.54 -18.31
N GLN A 37 -5.94 -2.37 -17.26
CA GLN A 37 -6.43 -3.75 -17.38
C GLN A 37 -7.90 -3.79 -17.84
N ARG A 38 -8.75 -2.89 -17.33
CA ARG A 38 -10.15 -2.77 -17.76
C ARG A 38 -10.27 -2.45 -19.24
N PHE A 39 -9.50 -1.48 -19.72
CA PHE A 39 -9.46 -1.13 -21.15
C PHE A 39 -8.93 -2.28 -22.02
N GLN A 40 -7.87 -2.96 -21.58
CA GLN A 40 -7.29 -4.09 -22.33
C GLN A 40 -8.23 -5.29 -22.43
N LYS A 41 -9.03 -5.55 -21.39
CA LYS A 41 -9.97 -6.67 -21.33
C LYS A 41 -11.38 -6.30 -21.79
N ASN A 42 -11.64 -5.02 -22.10
CA ASN A 42 -12.98 -4.45 -22.28
C ASN A 42 -13.94 -4.81 -21.12
N ALA A 43 -13.40 -4.96 -19.91
CA ALA A 43 -14.12 -5.38 -18.72
C ALA A 43 -14.45 -4.16 -17.85
N PHE A 44 -15.46 -3.41 -18.28
CA PHE A 44 -15.93 -2.21 -17.60
C PHE A 44 -16.96 -2.56 -16.53
N ALA A 45 -16.86 -1.92 -15.37
CA ALA A 45 -17.78 -2.16 -14.26
C ALA A 45 -19.16 -1.58 -14.54
N ASN A 46 -19.19 -0.43 -15.21
CA ASN A 46 -20.42 0.29 -15.49
C ASN A 46 -20.71 0.31 -17.00
N PRO A 47 -22.00 0.28 -17.40
CA PRO A 47 -22.40 0.25 -18.80
C PRO A 47 -22.11 1.57 -19.53
N GLU A 48 -22.03 2.70 -18.83
CA GLU A 48 -21.71 4.00 -19.42
C GLU A 48 -20.29 4.08 -19.99
N ASP A 49 -19.34 3.38 -19.36
CA ASP A 49 -17.93 3.35 -19.75
C ASP A 49 -17.69 2.54 -21.04
N ILE A 50 -18.67 1.72 -21.44
CA ILE A 50 -18.62 0.94 -22.67
C ILE A 50 -18.94 1.86 -23.83
N GLU A 51 -18.03 1.91 -24.82
CA GLU A 51 -18.24 2.62 -26.08
C GLU A 51 -19.60 2.25 -26.69
N PRO A 52 -20.39 3.23 -27.18
CA PRO A 52 -21.76 2.98 -27.67
C PRO A 52 -21.84 1.88 -28.73
N GLU A 53 -20.82 1.76 -29.58
CA GLU A 53 -20.72 0.75 -30.63
C GLU A 53 -20.53 -0.67 -30.09
N LYS A 54 -19.84 -0.81 -28.95
CA LYS A 54 -19.52 -2.10 -28.30
C LYS A 54 -20.59 -2.56 -27.31
N ARG A 55 -21.56 -1.72 -26.94
CA ARG A 55 -22.67 -2.08 -26.02
C ARG A 55 -23.58 -3.19 -26.55
N LYS A 56 -23.52 -3.50 -27.85
CA LYS A 56 -24.27 -4.61 -28.46
C LYS A 56 -23.61 -5.98 -28.23
N THR A 57 -22.32 -6.02 -27.94
CA THR A 57 -21.52 -7.25 -27.83
C THR A 57 -20.88 -7.44 -26.46
N ILE A 58 -20.66 -6.36 -25.71
CA ILE A 58 -19.98 -6.37 -24.41
C ILE A 58 -20.97 -5.92 -23.34
N GLN A 59 -21.16 -6.75 -22.31
CA GLN A 59 -21.94 -6.41 -21.12
C GLN A 59 -21.01 -5.91 -20.00
N ALA A 60 -21.52 -4.95 -19.22
CA ALA A 60 -20.83 -4.47 -18.03
C ALA A 60 -20.56 -5.66 -17.10
N THR A 61 -19.29 -5.85 -16.74
CA THR A 61 -18.84 -7.04 -16.03
C THR A 61 -17.79 -6.64 -15.00
N THR A 62 -18.09 -6.96 -13.73
CA THR A 62 -17.15 -6.83 -12.61
C THR A 62 -16.37 -8.11 -12.33
N SER A 63 -16.68 -9.21 -13.01
CA SER A 63 -16.15 -10.55 -12.72
C SER A 63 -14.92 -10.95 -13.52
N ASP A 64 -14.30 -10.06 -14.31
CA ASP A 64 -13.04 -10.40 -15.00
C ASP A 64 -11.94 -10.70 -13.98
N SER A 65 -11.38 -11.92 -14.07
CA SER A 65 -10.45 -12.44 -13.07
C SER A 65 -9.15 -11.64 -12.99
N ASP A 66 -8.68 -11.07 -14.11
CA ASP A 66 -7.44 -10.31 -14.17
C ASP A 66 -7.64 -8.90 -13.60
N VAL A 67 -8.76 -8.25 -13.92
CA VAL A 67 -9.15 -6.96 -13.32
C VAL A 67 -9.35 -7.10 -11.81
N GLU A 68 -10.08 -8.11 -11.36
CA GLU A 68 -10.32 -8.36 -9.94
C GLU A 68 -9.03 -8.74 -9.19
N ARG A 69 -8.05 -9.32 -9.89
CA ARG A 69 -6.73 -9.55 -9.32
C ARG A 69 -6.02 -8.22 -9.02
N VAL A 70 -5.97 -7.30 -9.98
CA VAL A 70 -5.35 -5.98 -9.73
C VAL A 70 -6.14 -5.18 -8.68
N ARG A 71 -7.48 -5.25 -8.70
CA ARG A 71 -8.34 -4.59 -7.71
C ARG A 71 -8.09 -5.09 -6.28
N ARG A 72 -8.00 -6.41 -6.08
CA ARG A 72 -7.69 -6.98 -4.76
C ARG A 72 -6.30 -6.59 -4.26
N ASN A 73 -5.32 -6.46 -5.15
CA ASN A 73 -4.00 -5.94 -4.78
C ASN A 73 -4.09 -4.49 -4.31
N HIS A 74 -4.84 -3.64 -5.02
CA HIS A 74 -5.08 -2.25 -4.65
C HIS A 74 -5.81 -2.12 -3.31
N LEU A 75 -6.86 -2.92 -3.08
CA LEU A 75 -7.57 -2.94 -1.79
C LEU A 75 -6.65 -3.33 -0.65
N ASN A 76 -5.81 -4.35 -0.84
CA ASN A 76 -4.86 -4.75 0.18
C ASN A 76 -3.80 -3.65 0.46
N ASP A 77 -3.40 -2.88 -0.55
CA ASP A 77 -2.56 -1.70 -0.32
C ASP A 77 -3.27 -0.65 0.52
N ILE A 78 -4.52 -0.33 0.22
CA ILE A 78 -5.33 0.62 0.99
C ILE A 78 -5.40 0.18 2.45
N GLU A 79 -5.71 -1.10 2.70
CA GLU A 79 -5.83 -1.69 4.04
C GLU A 79 -4.51 -1.68 4.84
N ASN A 80 -3.35 -1.59 4.20
CA ASN A 80 -2.04 -1.66 4.89
C ASN A 80 -1.27 -0.33 4.90
N ILE A 81 -1.27 0.39 3.78
CA ILE A 81 -0.54 1.65 3.63
C ILE A 81 -1.22 2.75 4.44
N ILE A 82 -2.56 2.81 4.48
CA ILE A 82 -3.26 3.82 5.29
C ILE A 82 -2.91 3.68 6.78
N PRO A 83 -3.05 2.49 7.41
CA PRO A 83 -2.62 2.31 8.80
C PRO A 83 -1.14 2.61 9.00
N PHE A 84 -0.26 2.19 8.09
CA PHE A 84 1.18 2.47 8.19
C PHE A 84 1.49 3.97 8.20
N VAL A 85 0.84 4.75 7.32
CA VAL A 85 1.06 6.21 7.27
C VAL A 85 0.55 6.87 8.55
N LEU A 86 -0.63 6.49 9.04
CA LEU A 86 -1.20 7.05 10.26
C LEU A 86 -0.38 6.68 11.50
N ILE A 87 -0.08 5.40 11.69
CA ILE A 87 0.70 4.89 12.82
C ILE A 87 2.14 5.43 12.75
N GLY A 88 2.76 5.44 11.57
CA GLY A 88 4.10 5.97 11.39
C GLY A 88 4.19 7.46 11.73
N PHE A 89 3.16 8.24 11.40
CA PHE A 89 3.08 9.66 11.77
C PHE A 89 2.99 9.84 13.30
N CYS A 90 2.20 9.02 14.00
CA CYS A 90 2.15 9.01 15.46
C CYS A 90 3.48 8.51 16.08
N TYR A 91 4.09 7.50 15.49
CA TYR A 91 5.34 6.89 15.96
C TYR A 91 6.49 7.89 16.00
N ILE A 92 6.58 8.81 15.03
CA ILE A 92 7.59 9.89 15.03
C ILE A 92 7.48 10.79 16.26
N ALA A 93 6.26 11.00 16.78
CA ALA A 93 6.01 11.83 17.96
C ALA A 93 6.57 11.19 19.24
N CYS A 94 6.71 9.86 19.27
CA CYS A 94 7.28 9.10 20.39
C CYS A 94 8.81 9.17 20.47
N ASN A 95 9.47 9.94 19.60
CA ASN A 95 10.94 10.05 19.52
C ASN A 95 11.67 8.69 19.48
N PRO A 96 11.34 7.80 18.54
CA PRO A 96 11.89 6.45 18.51
C PRO A 96 13.36 6.46 18.11
N ASN A 97 14.05 5.35 18.40
CA ASN A 97 15.41 5.15 17.91
C ASN A 97 15.44 5.23 16.37
N ALA A 98 16.27 6.14 15.83
CA ALA A 98 16.31 6.44 14.40
C ALA A 98 16.67 5.23 13.53
N THR A 99 17.55 4.35 14.00
CA THR A 99 17.95 3.13 13.28
C THR A 99 16.79 2.14 13.23
N LEU A 100 16.11 1.93 14.36
CA LEU A 100 14.95 1.04 14.42
C LEU A 100 13.82 1.57 13.54
N ALA A 101 13.48 2.86 13.64
CA ALA A 101 12.43 3.48 12.83
C ALA A 101 12.72 3.34 11.33
N LEU A 102 13.96 3.58 10.90
CA LEU A 102 14.38 3.41 9.51
C LEU A 102 14.17 1.96 9.03
N TRP A 103 14.51 0.97 9.85
CA TRP A 103 14.28 -0.42 9.51
C TRP A 103 12.79 -0.77 9.40
N HIS A 104 11.95 -0.26 10.30
CA HIS A 104 10.50 -0.44 10.18
C HIS A 104 9.99 0.10 8.84
N PHE A 105 10.36 1.32 8.46
CA PHE A 105 9.91 1.93 7.21
C PHE A 105 10.41 1.17 5.97
N ARG A 106 11.68 0.72 5.99
CA ARG A 106 12.26 -0.08 4.90
C ARG A 106 11.57 -1.43 4.75
N ILE A 107 11.45 -2.17 5.84
CA ILE A 107 10.86 -3.52 5.83
C ILE A 107 9.42 -3.43 5.34
N PHE A 108 8.63 -2.46 5.83
CA PHE A 108 7.27 -2.24 5.35
C PHE A 108 7.25 -1.97 3.84
N PHE A 109 8.01 -0.98 3.36
CA PHE A 109 8.01 -0.60 1.96
C PHE A 109 8.40 -1.76 1.02
N PHE A 110 9.50 -2.45 1.32
CA PHE A 110 9.97 -3.56 0.49
C PHE A 110 9.05 -4.79 0.58
N SER A 111 8.48 -5.07 1.75
CA SER A 111 7.42 -6.09 1.90
C SER A 111 6.23 -5.78 0.99
N ARG A 112 5.75 -4.52 0.96
CA ARG A 112 4.63 -4.10 0.12
C ARG A 112 4.95 -4.14 -1.38
N LEU A 113 6.16 -3.76 -1.76
CA LEU A 113 6.63 -3.91 -3.14
C LEU A 113 6.63 -5.39 -3.54
N PHE A 114 7.24 -6.25 -2.74
CA PHE A 114 7.28 -7.69 -3.03
C PHE A 114 5.87 -8.30 -3.05
N HIS A 115 4.99 -7.93 -2.11
CA HIS A 115 3.59 -8.36 -2.12
C HIS A 115 2.91 -7.99 -3.43
N THR A 116 3.13 -6.76 -3.92
CA THR A 116 2.59 -6.28 -5.20
C THR A 116 3.07 -7.12 -6.37
N PHE A 117 4.38 -7.38 -6.45
CA PHE A 117 4.97 -8.21 -7.51
C PHE A 117 4.48 -9.66 -7.45
N ALA A 118 4.44 -10.25 -6.25
CA ALA A 118 3.92 -11.59 -6.01
C ALA A 118 2.41 -11.68 -6.29
N TYR A 119 1.69 -10.56 -6.24
CA TYR A 119 0.29 -10.51 -6.64
C TYR A 119 0.14 -10.60 -8.15
N GLN A 120 0.96 -9.88 -8.94
CA GLN A 120 0.79 -9.82 -10.40
C GLN A 120 1.47 -10.96 -11.14
N ILE A 121 2.61 -11.42 -10.63
CA ILE A 121 3.25 -12.65 -11.10
C ILE A 121 2.56 -13.81 -10.39
N PRO A 122 2.14 -14.90 -11.07
CA PRO A 122 1.54 -16.06 -10.43
C PRO A 122 2.58 -16.88 -9.64
N ILE A 123 3.19 -16.25 -8.63
CA ILE A 123 4.07 -16.93 -7.69
C ILE A 123 3.20 -17.80 -6.79
N ARG A 124 3.60 -19.07 -6.63
CA ARG A 124 2.92 -20.02 -5.74
C ARG A 124 2.83 -19.43 -4.33
N GLN A 125 1.69 -19.66 -3.67
CA GLN A 125 1.61 -19.50 -2.20
C GLN A 125 2.75 -20.32 -1.56
N PRO A 126 3.41 -19.86 -0.49
CA PRO A 126 2.96 -18.89 0.52
C PRO A 126 3.58 -17.48 0.40
N SER A 127 4.29 -17.17 -0.68
CA SER A 127 5.06 -15.91 -0.85
C SER A 127 4.26 -14.64 -0.53
N ARG A 128 3.03 -14.53 -1.04
CA ARG A 128 2.12 -13.41 -0.78
C ARG A 128 1.73 -13.27 0.69
N ALA A 129 1.37 -14.38 1.33
CA ALA A 129 0.93 -14.37 2.73
C ALA A 129 2.08 -13.99 3.67
N LEU A 130 3.29 -14.51 3.41
CA LEU A 130 4.49 -14.14 4.17
C LEU A 130 4.82 -12.66 3.99
N ALA A 131 4.76 -12.15 2.76
CA ALA A 131 5.01 -10.74 2.48
C ALA A 131 4.02 -9.84 3.23
N PHE A 132 2.73 -10.18 3.18
CA PHE A 132 1.69 -9.48 3.93
C PHE A 132 1.97 -9.49 5.44
N LEU A 133 2.28 -10.67 6.00
CA LEU A 133 2.53 -10.84 7.42
C LEU A 133 3.71 -9.98 7.90
N VAL A 134 4.80 -9.93 7.13
CA VAL A 134 5.97 -9.09 7.47
C VAL A 134 5.58 -7.61 7.55
N GLY A 135 4.83 -7.10 6.57
CA GLY A 135 4.36 -5.71 6.59
C GLY A 135 3.41 -5.43 7.75
N PHE A 136 2.50 -6.37 8.02
CA PHE A 136 1.54 -6.26 9.11
C PHE A 136 2.21 -6.22 10.49
N VAL A 137 3.17 -7.12 10.74
CA VAL A 137 3.93 -7.19 12.00
C VAL A 137 4.70 -5.89 12.26
N VAL A 138 5.27 -5.26 11.23
CA VAL A 138 5.95 -3.97 11.36
C VAL A 138 4.99 -2.87 11.83
N THR A 139 3.80 -2.80 11.24
CA THR A 139 2.78 -1.82 11.63
C THR A 139 2.28 -2.05 13.06
N VAL A 140 2.07 -3.32 13.45
CA VAL A 140 1.69 -3.70 14.81
C VAL A 140 2.81 -3.37 15.82
N SER A 141 4.08 -3.62 15.47
CA SER A 141 5.23 -3.27 16.30
C SER A 141 5.30 -1.78 16.61
N MET A 142 5.11 -0.92 15.60
CA MET A 142 5.06 0.54 15.82
C MET A 142 3.86 0.93 16.70
N ALA A 143 2.68 0.35 16.45
CA ALA A 143 1.48 0.61 17.26
C ALA A 143 1.68 0.22 18.73
N ALA A 144 2.25 -0.96 18.99
CA ALA A 144 2.53 -1.43 20.34
C ALA A 144 3.52 -0.52 21.08
N GLN A 145 4.57 -0.05 20.40
CA GLN A 145 5.53 0.89 20.97
C GLN A 145 4.90 2.25 21.30
N ILE A 146 3.99 2.75 20.44
CA ILE A 146 3.24 3.98 20.73
C ILE A 146 2.39 3.77 21.99
N LEU A 147 1.65 2.66 22.07
CA LEU A 147 0.77 2.38 23.22
C LEU A 147 1.58 2.28 24.52
N PHE A 148 2.72 1.59 24.50
CA PHE A 148 3.62 1.49 25.66
C PHE A 148 4.28 2.82 26.05
N GLN A 149 4.41 3.76 25.12
CA GLN A 149 4.95 5.08 25.43
C GLN A 149 3.89 6.02 26.03
N VAL A 150 2.62 5.80 25.70
CA VAL A 150 1.48 6.61 26.15
C VAL A 150 0.97 6.18 27.53
N TYR A 151 1.08 4.90 27.87
CA TYR A 151 0.65 4.31 29.15
C TYR A 151 1.84 3.71 29.90
#